data_AF-A0A535CL16-F1
#
_entry.id   AF-A0A535CL16-F1
#
_cell.length_a   1.000
_cell.length_b   1.000
_cell.length_c   1.000
_cell.angle_alpha   90.00
_cell.angle_beta   90.00
_cell.angle_gamma   90.00
#
_symmetry.space_group_name_H-M   'P 1'
#
loop_
_entity.id
_entity.type
_entity.pdbx_description
1 polymer ?
#
loop_
_entity_poly.entity_id
_entity_poly.type
_entity_poly.pdbx_seq_one_letter_code
_entity_poly.pdbx_strand_id
1 'polypeptide(L)' 'MQIGKAGPAQSGICQAYPDRVEVRGRDLCDDLMGRLSFTEYFHLLLTGEEPTEQQRYFLDLLLVAIAEHGMMPTNVAAR' A
#
# COMPACT_ATOMS: atom_id res chain seq x y z
N MET A 1 -1.81 -3.06 -28.06
CA MET A 1 -2.95 -3.90 -27.65
C MET A 1 -3.50 -3.32 -26.36
N GLN A 2 -4.65 -2.66 -26.40
CA GLN A 2 -5.32 -2.24 -25.16
C GLN A 2 -5.97 -3.48 -24.54
N ILE A 3 -5.56 -3.83 -23.32
CA ILE A 3 -6.19 -4.88 -22.53
C ILE A 3 -7.17 -4.18 -21.59
N GLY A 4 -8.47 -4.22 -21.90
CA GLY A 4 -9.51 -3.65 -21.04
C GLY A 4 -10.66 -2.96 -21.77
N LYS A 5 -11.70 -2.63 -21.01
CA LYS A 5 -12.88 -1.90 -21.50
C LYS A 5 -12.51 -0.45 -21.82
N ALA A 6 -12.99 0.07 -22.95
CA ALA A 6 -12.77 1.46 -23.34
C ALA A 6 -13.40 2.43 -22.30
N GLY A 7 -12.62 3.43 -21.90
CA GLY A 7 -13.01 4.44 -20.91
C GLY A 7 -11.79 4.97 -20.15
N PRO A 8 -11.93 6.09 -19.42
CA PRO A 8 -10.88 6.54 -18.52
C PRO A 8 -10.62 5.48 -17.45
N ALA A 9 -9.34 5.22 -17.14
CA ALA A 9 -8.98 4.37 -16.02
C ALA A 9 -9.43 5.05 -14.73
N GLN A 10 -10.22 4.34 -13.91
CA GLN A 10 -10.70 4.84 -12.62
C GLN A 10 -10.17 3.95 -11.51
N SER A 11 -9.67 4.57 -10.44
CA SER A 11 -9.21 3.90 -9.22
C SER A 11 -9.66 4.70 -8.00
N GLY A 12 -9.99 4.00 -6.92
CA GLY A 12 -10.25 4.60 -5.61
C GLY A 12 -9.03 4.56 -4.67
N ILE A 13 -7.83 4.27 -5.19
CA ILE A 13 -6.61 4.09 -4.39
C ILE A 13 -5.73 5.34 -4.42
N CYS A 14 -5.39 5.84 -5.61
CA CYS A 14 -4.47 6.96 -5.78
C CYS A 14 -4.83 7.73 -7.05
N GLN A 15 -4.64 9.05 -7.00
CA GLN A 15 -4.76 9.94 -8.15
C GLN A 15 -3.65 10.99 -8.10
N ALA A 16 -2.96 11.20 -9.22
CA ALA A 16 -2.00 12.29 -9.38
C ALA A 16 -2.69 13.50 -10.01
N TYR A 17 -2.36 14.69 -9.51
CA TYR A 17 -2.75 16.00 -10.01
C TYR A 17 -1.48 16.80 -10.36
N PRO A 18 -1.58 17.91 -11.11
CA PRO A 18 -0.41 18.73 -11.45
C PRO A 18 0.38 19.25 -10.25
N ASP A 19 -0.30 19.46 -9.12
CA ASP A 19 0.20 20.12 -7.91
C ASP A 19 0.21 19.21 -6.67
N ARG A 20 -0.40 18.02 -6.72
CA ARG A 20 -0.48 17.11 -5.58
C ARG A 20 -0.68 15.64 -5.96
N VAL A 21 -0.52 14.76 -4.99
CA VAL A 21 -0.85 13.33 -5.10
C VAL A 21 -1.82 12.98 -3.99
N GLU A 22 -2.97 12.43 -4.35
CA GLU A 22 -3.96 11.97 -3.38
C GLU A 22 -3.92 10.44 -3.26
N VAL A 23 -3.94 9.93 -2.03
CA VAL A 23 -4.06 8.51 -1.72
C VAL A 23 -5.27 8.31 -0.80
N ARG A 24 -6.21 7.46 -1.23
CA ARG A 24 -7.48 7.23 -0.51
C ARG A 24 -8.20 8.53 -0.10
N GLY A 25 -8.15 9.54 -0.98
CA GLY A 25 -8.78 10.85 -0.77
C GLY A 25 -8.05 11.77 0.23
N ARG A 26 -6.78 11.50 0.55
CA ARG A 26 -5.91 12.29 1.44
C ARG A 26 -4.68 12.75 0.69
N ASP A 27 -4.19 13.95 0.95
CA ASP A 27 -2.97 14.46 0.33
C ASP A 27 -1.74 13.69 0.84
N LEU A 28 -0.89 13.22 -0.06
CA LEU A 28 0.28 12.42 0.30
C LEU A 28 1.28 13.22 1.14
N CYS A 29 1.55 14.47 0.75
CA CYS A 29 2.57 15.30 1.39
C CYS A 29 2.06 15.88 2.71
N ASP A 30 0.83 16.41 2.70
CA ASP A 30 0.29 17.18 3.82
C ASP A 30 -0.43 16.31 4.86
N ASP A 31 -1.11 15.24 4.43
CA ASP A 31 -1.93 14.41 5.34
C ASP A 31 -1.27 13.09 5.75
N LEU A 32 -0.31 12.56 4.99
CA LEU A 32 0.22 11.21 5.20
C LEU A 32 1.70 11.17 5.60
N MET A 33 2.56 11.84 4.83
CA MET A 33 4.01 11.82 5.07
C MET A 33 4.36 12.42 6.43
N GLY A 34 5.21 11.73 7.18
CA GLY A 34 5.60 12.12 8.54
C GLY A 34 4.54 11.82 9.62
N ARG A 35 3.32 11.41 9.24
CA ARG A 35 2.26 11.01 10.17
C ARG A 35 2.06 9.49 10.23
N LEU A 36 1.98 8.83 9.08
CA LEU A 36 1.84 7.37 9.01
C LEU A 36 3.20 6.69 8.86
N SER A 37 3.38 5.58 9.56
CA SER A 37 4.42 4.60 9.26
C SER A 37 4.12 3.83 7.97
N PHE A 38 5.13 3.13 7.45
CA PHE A 38 4.97 2.30 6.25
C PHE A 38 3.87 1.24 6.40
N THR A 39 3.78 0.57 7.54
CA THR A 39 2.76 -0.46 7.80
C THR A 39 1.36 0.13 7.89
N GLU A 40 1.22 1.30 8.52
CA GLU A 40 -0.08 2.00 8.60
C GLU A 40 -0.54 2.46 7.21
N TYR A 41 0.39 2.97 6.40
CA TYR A 41 0.14 3.33 5.00
C TYR A 41 -0.24 2.11 4.15
N PHE A 42 0.40 0.96 4.35
CA PHE A 42 0.04 -0.29 3.67
C PHE A 42 -1.39 -0.73 4.02
N HIS A 43 -1.77 -0.66 5.31
CA HIS A 43 -3.14 -0.95 5.73
C HIS A 43 -4.14 0.02 5.06
N LEU A 44 -3.86 1.32 5.10
CA LEU A 44 -4.68 2.34 4.44
C LEU A 44 -4.86 2.08 2.94
N LEU A 45 -3.77 1.73 2.23
CA LEU A 45 -3.85 1.40 0.82
C LEU A 45 -4.77 0.21 0.55
N LEU A 46 -4.70 -0.83 1.38
CA LEU A 46 -5.47 -2.06 1.19
C LEU A 46 -6.95 -1.89 1.55
N THR A 47 -7.24 -1.24 2.69
CA THR A 47 -8.58 -1.20 3.28
C THR A 47 -9.32 0.12 3.04
N GLY A 48 -8.60 1.22 2.78
CA GLY A 48 -9.14 2.57 2.74
C GLY A 48 -9.22 3.25 4.12
N GLU A 49 -8.87 2.54 5.19
CA GLU A 49 -8.97 3.02 6.58
C GLU A 49 -7.60 2.98 7.28
N GLU A 50 -7.36 3.94 8.17
CA GLU A 50 -6.19 3.89 9.04
C GLU A 50 -6.35 2.75 10.06
N PRO A 51 -5.29 1.97 10.33
CA PRO A 51 -5.41 0.85 11.24
C PRO A 51 -5.61 1.32 12.68
N THR A 52 -6.33 0.51 13.44
CA THR A 52 -6.25 0.53 14.91
C THR A 52 -4.86 0.11 15.37
N GLU A 53 -4.50 0.43 16.63
CA GLU A 53 -3.20 0.02 17.20
C GLU A 53 -2.98 -1.49 17.15
N GLN A 54 -4.03 -2.28 17.39
CA GLN A 54 -3.98 -3.74 17.35
C GLN A 54 -3.79 -4.26 15.92
N GLN A 55 -4.48 -3.67 14.93
CA GLN A 55 -4.27 -4.01 13.51
C GLN A 55 -2.85 -3.69 13.06
N ARG A 56 -2.32 -2.52 13.41
CA ARG A 56 -0.93 -2.15 13.12
C ARG A 56 0.04 -3.16 13.73
N TYR A 57 -0.11 -3.47 15.01
CA TYR A 57 0.76 -4.40 15.73
C TYR A 57 0.82 -5.78 15.06
N PHE A 58 -0.34 -6.38 14.76
CA PHE A 58 -0.36 -7.71 14.14
C PHE A 58 0.11 -7.68 12.67
N LEU A 59 -0.15 -6.58 11.95
CA LEU A 59 0.33 -6.43 10.59
C LEU A 59 1.86 -6.29 10.55
N ASP A 60 2.46 -5.54 11.48
CA ASP A 60 3.92 -5.45 11.64
C ASP A 60 4.52 -6.84 11.88
N LEU A 61 3.97 -7.61 12.84
CA LEU A 61 4.42 -8.97 13.12
C LEU A 61 4.29 -9.89 11.90
N LEU A 62 3.19 -9.78 11.16
CA LEU A 62 2.96 -10.59 9.97
C LEU A 62 3.97 -10.25 8.88
N LEU A 63 4.19 -8.96 8.60
CA LEU A 63 5.16 -8.50 7.60
C LEU A 63 6.59 -8.98 7.94
N VAL A 64 6.97 -8.93 9.21
CA VAL A 64 8.27 -9.48 9.67
C VAL A 64 8.34 -10.99 9.50
N ALA A 65 7.28 -11.71 9.89
CA ALA A 65 7.25 -13.17 9.81
C ALA A 65 7.33 -13.69 8.36
N ILE A 66 6.79 -12.94 7.39
CA ILE A 66 6.81 -13.32 5.97
C ILE A 66 7.99 -12.79 5.18
N ALA A 67 8.70 -11.78 5.70
CA ALA A 67 9.83 -11.17 5.01
C ALA A 67 10.95 -12.18 4.73
N GLU A 68 11.10 -13.20 5.58
CA GLU A 68 12.07 -14.26 5.40
C GLU A 68 11.51 -15.60 5.91
N HIS A 69 11.62 -16.63 5.06
CA HIS A 69 11.19 -18.01 5.37
C HIS A 69 12.31 -19.03 5.14
N GLY A 70 13.55 -18.57 4.95
CA GLY A 70 14.70 -19.36 4.57
C GLY A 70 14.78 -19.62 3.06
N MET A 71 15.82 -20.36 2.66
CA MET A 71 16.05 -20.73 1.26
C MET A 71 15.04 -21.79 0.80
N MET A 72 13.88 -21.34 0.33
CA MET A 72 12.88 -22.19 -0.29
C MET A 72 13.17 -22.35 -1.80
N PRO A 73 13.01 -23.56 -2.39
CA PRO A 73 13.29 -23.81 -3.82
C PRO A 73 12.57 -22.84 -4.77
N THR A 74 11.39 -22.34 -4.40
CA THR A 74 10.58 -21.40 -5.18
C THR A 74 11.15 -19.98 -5.21
N ASN A 75 11.93 -19.58 -4.21
CA ASN A 75 12.41 -18.20 -4.05
C ASN A 75 13.77 -17.97 -4.74
N VAL A 76 14.46 -19.04 -5.14
CA VAL A 76 15.76 -18.97 -5.83
C VAL A 76 15.64 -18.36 -7.22
N ALA A 77 14.47 -18.47 -7.88
CA ALA A 77 14.25 -17.93 -9.22
C ALA A 77 14.27 -16.39 -9.30
N ALA A 78 14.14 -15.69 -8.17
CA ALA A 78 14.13 -14.23 -8.09
C ALA A 78 15.51 -13.62 -7.78
N ARG A 79 16.56 -14.43 -7.61
CA ARG A 79 17.95 -13.98 -7.45
C ARG A 79 18.68 -14.02 -8.78
#